data_AF-A0A7V9GVP8-F1
#
_entry.id   AF-A0A7V9GVP8-F1
#
_cell.length_a   1.000
_cell.length_b   1.000
_cell.length_c   1.000
_cell.angle_alpha   90.00
_cell.angle_beta   90.00
_cell.angle_gamma   90.00
#
_symmetry.space_group_name_H-M   'P 1'
#
loop_
_entity.id
_entity.type
_entity.pdbx_description
1 polymer ?
#
loop_
_entity_poly.entity_id
_entity_poly.type
_entity_poly.pdbx_seq_one_letter_code
_entity_poly.pdbx_strand_id
1 'polypeptide(L)' 'MPADLPDIPAAVEVAAYRVTQEALSNAVRHSGATRSQVALSVDTDGIRLEVTDNGSGEVRPRPGGIG' A
#
# COMPACT_ATOMS: atom_id res chain seq x y z
N MET A 1 -19.50 8.48 1.30
CA MET A 1 -18.24 9.19 1.06
C MET A 1 -17.16 8.43 1.81
N PRO A 2 -15.97 8.19 1.24
CA PRO A 2 -14.86 7.70 2.05
C PRO A 2 -14.64 8.68 3.19
N ALA A 3 -14.30 8.19 4.39
CA ALA A 3 -14.00 9.06 5.51
C ALA A 3 -12.85 9.99 5.11
N ASP A 4 -12.99 11.29 5.38
CA ASP A 4 -11.87 12.21 5.25
C ASP A 4 -10.75 11.72 6.17
N LEU A 5 -9.60 11.44 5.57
CA LEU A 5 -8.42 11.10 6.33
C LEU A 5 -8.01 12.36 7.11
N PRO A 6 -7.51 12.23 8.35
CA PRO A 6 -6.95 13.37 9.06
C PRO A 6 -5.84 14.04 8.24
N ASP A 7 -5.50 15.29 8.55
CA ASP A 7 -4.44 16.02 7.84
C ASP A 7 -3.12 15.25 7.92
N ILE A 8 -2.75 14.65 6.80
CA ILE A 8 -1.52 13.88 6.63
C ILE A 8 -0.52 14.79 5.89
N PRO A 9 0.77 14.82 6.28
CA PRO A 9 1.77 15.56 5.53
C PRO A 9 1.82 15.08 4.07
N ALA A 10 1.79 16.01 3.12
CA ALA A 10 1.76 15.70 1.68
C ALA A 10 2.87 14.72 1.22
N ALA A 11 4.04 14.77 1.86
CA ALA A 11 5.13 13.82 1.59
C ALA A 11 4.72 12.36 1.86
N VAL A 12 3.93 12.13 2.91
CA VAL A 12 3.44 10.80 3.31
C VAL A 12 2.35 10.33 2.34
N GLU A 13 1.46 11.22 1.88
CA GLU A 13 0.46 10.87 0.85
C GLU A 13 1.13 10.43 -0.46
N VAL A 14 2.13 11.19 -0.90
CA VAL A 14 2.90 10.86 -2.11
C VAL A 14 3.64 9.54 -1.94
N ALA A 15 4.23 9.30 -0.77
CA ALA A 15 4.89 8.04 -0.46
C ALA A 15 3.91 6.86 -0.49
N ALA A 16 2.77 6.97 0.20
CA ALA A 16 1.73 5.95 0.22
C ALA A 16 1.18 5.65 -1.19
N TYR A 17 0.97 6.69 -2.01
CA TYR A 17 0.54 6.55 -3.39
C TYR A 17 1.58 5.80 -4.25
N ARG A 18 2.88 6.13 -4.12
CA ARG A 18 3.96 5.46 -4.84
C ARG A 18 4.12 4.00 -4.41
N VAL A 19 4.05 3.73 -3.11
CA VAL A 19 4.10 2.35 -2.56
C VAL A 19 2.93 1.53 -3.11
N THR A 20 1.72 2.10 -3.11
CA THR A 20 0.53 1.44 -3.65
C THR A 20 0.68 1.12 -5.14
N GLN A 21 1.11 2.11 -5.95
CA GLN A 21 1.31 1.91 -7.39
C GLN A 21 2.32 0.80 -7.67
N GLU A 22 3.46 0.81 -6.98
CA GLU A 22 4.51 -0.20 -7.16
C GLU A 22 4.04 -1.59 -6.72
N ALA A 23 3.32 -1.70 -5.60
CA ALA A 23 2.76 -2.96 -5.13
C ALA A 23 1.75 -3.54 -6.13
N LEU A 24 0.81 -2.74 -6.63
CA LEU A 24 -0.15 -3.16 -7.66
C LEU A 24 0.55 -3.53 -8.97
N SER A 25 1.58 -2.77 -9.35
CA SER A 25 2.34 -3.06 -10.56
C SER A 25 3.09 -4.38 -10.45
N ASN A 26 3.62 -4.71 -9.28
CA ASN A 26 4.26 -5.99 -9.01
C ASN A 26 3.23 -7.14 -8.98
N ALA A 27 2.06 -6.93 -8.39
CA ALA A 27 0.97 -7.90 -8.42
C ALA A 27 0.59 -8.25 -9.87
N VAL A 28 0.37 -7.24 -10.73
CA VAL A 28 0.03 -7.46 -12.15
C VAL A 28 1.12 -8.22 -12.91
N ARG A 29 2.41 -7.93 -12.64
CA ARG A 29 3.53 -8.57 -13.36
C ARG A 29 3.87 -9.97 -12.86
N HIS A 30 3.68 -10.25 -11.57
CA HIS A 30 4.32 -11.40 -10.92
C HIS A 30 3.36 -12.31 -10.15
N SER A 31 2.19 -11.84 -9.71
CA SER A 31 1.34 -12.64 -8.81
C SER A 31 0.37 -13.58 -9.53
N GLY A 32 -0.03 -13.26 -10.76
CA GLY A 32 -1.17 -13.91 -11.42
C GLY A 32 -2.51 -13.65 -10.71
N ALA A 33 -2.57 -12.68 -9.79
CA ALA A 33 -3.76 -12.34 -9.05
C ALA A 33 -4.90 -11.89 -9.97
N THR A 34 -6.11 -12.29 -9.62
CA THR A 34 -7.35 -11.82 -10.25
C THR A 34 -7.99 -10.69 -9.46
N ARG A 35 -7.54 -10.48 -8.22
CA ARG A 35 -8.04 -9.46 -7.30
C ARG A 35 -6.92 -8.95 -6.41
N SER A 36 -6.87 -7.64 -6.25
CA SER A 36 -6.05 -6.95 -5.25
C SER A 36 -6.93 -6.06 -4.39
N GLN A 37 -6.55 -5.89 -3.13
CA GLN A 37 -7.19 -5.04 -2.14
C GLN A 37 -6.15 -4.08 -1.59
N VAL A 38 -6.52 -2.82 -1.47
CA VAL A 38 -5.73 -1.78 -0.82
C VAL A 38 -6.54 -1.26 0.34
N ALA A 39 -5.93 -1.26 1.53
CA ALA A 39 -6.51 -0.69 2.73
C ALA A 39 -5.57 0.38 3.28
N LEU A 40 -6.13 1.54 3.61
CA LEU A 40 -5.43 2.63 4.26
C LEU A 40 -6.15 2.94 5.56
N SER A 41 -5.41 2.98 6.64
CA SER A 41 -5.92 3.37 7.96
C SER A 41 -4.96 4.35 8.60
N VAL A 42 -5.50 5.27 9.37
CA VAL A 42 -4.73 6.23 10.17
C VAL A 42 -5.11 6.00 11.61
N ASP A 43 -4.10 5.80 12.45
CA ASP A 43 -4.23 5.68 13.89
C ASP A 43 -3.30 6.69 14.58
N THR A 44 -3.24 6.66 15.91
CA THR A 44 -2.39 7.55 16.70
C THR A 44 -0.91 7.39 16.43
N ASP A 45 -0.49 6.24 15.89
CA ASP A 45 0.91 5.89 15.62
C ASP A 45 1.31 6.25 14.19
N GLY A 46 0.35 6.67 13.36
CA GLY A 46 0.58 7.15 12.00
C GLY A 46 -0.33 6.47 10.98
N ILE A 47 0.22 6.20 9.80
CA ILE A 47 -0.52 5.62 8.67
C ILE A 47 -0.10 4.18 8.45
N ARG A 48 -1.10 3.30 8.32
CA ARG A 48 -0.94 1.92 7.90
C ARG A 48 -1.56 1.73 6.52
N LEU A 49 -0.71 1.42 5.54
CA LEU A 49 -1.07 1.02 4.18
C LEU A 49 -0.86 -0.50 4.03
N GLU A 50 -1.90 -1.21 3.65
CA GLU A 50 -1.87 -2.64 3.37
C GLU A 50 -2.30 -2.89 1.92
N VAL A 51 -1.50 -3.67 1.20
CA VAL A 51 -1.81 -4.11 -0.16
C VAL A 51 -1.75 -5.64 -0.19
N THR A 52 -2.88 -6.26 -0.46
CA THR A 52 -3.06 -7.72 -0.45
C THR A 52 -3.61 -8.16 -1.79
N ASP A 53 -3.05 -9.21 -2.37
CA ASP A 53 -3.58 -9.84 -3.58
C ASP A 53 -3.81 -11.33 -3.38
N ASN A 54 -4.63 -11.94 -4.25
CA ASN A 54 -4.96 -13.36 -4.20
C ASN A 54 -4.10 -14.23 -5.13
N GLY A 55 -2.96 -13.71 -5.59
CA GLY A 55 -2.02 -14.43 -6.42
C GLY A 55 -1.02 -15.24 -5.61
N SER A 56 -0.06 -15.86 -6.30
CA SER A 56 1.00 -16.68 -5.69
C SER A 56 2.39 -16.06 -5.89
N GLY A 57 2.47 -14.73 -5.89
CA GLY A 57 3.73 -14.02 -6.10
C GLY A 57 4.74 -14.25 -4.98
N GLU A 58 6.03 -14.32 -5.33
CA GLU A 58 7.10 -14.30 -4.33
C GLU A 58 7.05 -12.97 -3.57
N VAL A 59 6.56 -13.00 -2.33
CA VAL A 59 6.71 -11.88 -1.40
C VAL A 59 8.19 -11.78 -1.08
N ARG A 60 8.93 -10.94 -1.81
CA ARG A 60 10.18 -10.38 -1.29
C ARG A 60 9.79 -9.21 -0.41
N PRO A 61 9.79 -9.36 0.93
CA PRO A 61 9.66 -8.20 1.80
C PRO A 61 10.81 -7.25 1.47
N ARG A 62 10.50 -6.07 0.93
CA ARG A 62 11.47 -4.98 0.88
C ARG A 62 11.68 -4.54 2.33
N PRO A 63 12.91 -4.56 2.86
CA PRO A 63 13.14 -4.18 4.24
C PRO A 63 12.82 -2.70 4.41
N GLY A 64 11.94 -2.39 5.37
CA GLY A 64 11.86 -1.13 6.10
C GLY A 64 11.68 0.15 5.28
N GLY A 65 10.48 0.72 5.33
CA GLY A 65 10.35 2.18 5.23
C GLY A 65 11.07 2.81 6.42
N ILE A 66 12.26 3.36 6.17
CA ILE A 66 13.04 4.17 7.11
C ILE A 66 12.83 5.65 6.76
N GLY A 67 12.52 6.45 7.79
CA GLY A 67 12.51 7.91 7.74
C GLY A 67 11.32 8.52 8.45
#